data_AF-A0A3B0MCF4-F1
#
_entry.id   AF-A0A3B0MCF4-F1
#
_cell.length_a   1.000
_cell.length_b   1.000
_cell.length_c   1.000
_cell.angle_alpha   90.00
_cell.angle_beta   90.00
_cell.angle_gamma   90.00
#
_symmetry.space_group_name_H-M   'P 1'
#
loop_
_entity.id
_entity.type
_entity.pdbx_description
1 polymer ?
#
loop_
_entity_poly.entity_id
_entity_poly.type
_entity_poly.pdbx_seq_one_letter_code
_entity_poly.pdbx_strand_id
1 'polypeptide(L)'
;MSFWSDFADGFTSVYTKYLPGLFTGDTYFPDNPVREARAHEIAVDCQTYASKNALLIKEIQNNVVELNNHLKELYQKEINDEKIKFEKFSFDTLNFEIPTMLAPIITANIVSESITVCATSYLVSTGKIGAAALVELVGLPASFEIASMAASGGATIGVVLAIGSVVGKIKRDKLQKTIHDSYQSRYKLAKAANINYSISQSIKVINASISELKEIKVPFATIEEHISVLIEKQLNNINENSQSSTIVELQNLDVNRGSWTDEDGSV
;
A
#
# COMPACT_ATOMS: atom_id res chain seq x y z
N MET A 1 17.38 15.62 -7.25
CA MET A 1 17.53 14.41 -8.10
C MET A 1 17.43 13.23 -7.16
N SER A 2 16.34 12.49 -7.24
CA SER A 2 15.97 11.49 -6.24
C SER A 2 16.67 10.16 -6.56
N PHE A 3 17.22 9.53 -5.53
CA PHE A 3 17.77 8.17 -5.53
C PHE A 3 16.84 7.10 -6.16
N TRP A 4 15.56 7.43 -6.32
CA TRP A 4 14.53 6.57 -6.89
C TRP A 4 14.45 6.60 -8.43
N SER A 5 14.89 7.68 -9.11
CA SER A 5 14.96 7.67 -10.59
C SER A 5 16.08 6.76 -11.07
N ASP A 6 17.24 6.84 -10.43
CA ASP A 6 18.44 6.14 -10.88
C ASP A 6 18.37 4.62 -10.61
N PHE A 7 17.54 4.19 -9.65
CA PHE A 7 17.32 2.77 -9.35
C PHE A 7 16.36 2.10 -10.36
N ALA A 8 15.38 2.84 -10.87
CA ALA A 8 14.48 2.38 -11.93
C ALA A 8 15.17 2.38 -13.32
N ASP A 9 16.04 3.37 -13.56
CA ASP A 9 16.78 3.49 -14.83
C ASP A 9 17.94 2.48 -14.95
N GLY A 10 18.49 2.03 -13.82
CA GLY A 10 19.55 1.01 -13.78
C GLY A 10 19.11 -0.39 -14.21
N PHE A 11 17.83 -0.74 -14.02
CA PHE A 11 17.28 -2.06 -14.40
C PHE A 11 16.63 -2.07 -15.78
N THR A 12 16.13 -0.93 -16.27
CA THR A 12 15.44 -0.82 -17.56
C THR A 12 16.37 -0.72 -18.77
N SER A 13 17.62 -0.26 -18.61
CA SER A 13 18.51 0.01 -19.76
C SER A 13 19.24 -1.20 -20.37
N VAL A 14 19.13 -2.40 -19.80
CA VAL A 14 19.87 -3.58 -20.29
C VAL A 14 19.08 -4.42 -21.31
N TYR A 15 17.75 -4.24 -21.42
CA TYR A 15 16.90 -5.14 -22.24
C TYR A 15 16.56 -4.65 -23.65
N THR A 16 16.97 -3.46 -24.07
CA THR A 16 16.50 -2.86 -25.34
C THR A 16 17.41 -3.03 -26.55
N LYS A 17 18.37 -3.97 -26.57
CA LYS A 17 19.25 -4.04 -27.75
C LYS A 17 19.86 -5.37 -28.16
N TYR A 18 19.12 -6.49 -28.13
CA TYR A 18 19.52 -7.66 -28.91
C TYR A 18 18.31 -8.36 -29.54
N LEU A 19 18.39 -8.55 -30.86
CA LEU A 19 17.42 -9.22 -31.74
C LEU A 19 16.71 -10.42 -31.05
N PRO A 20 15.40 -10.34 -30.75
CA PRO A 20 14.71 -11.40 -30.05
C PRO A 20 14.40 -12.54 -31.03
N GLY A 21 14.72 -13.78 -30.65
CA GLY A 21 13.99 -14.95 -31.16
C GLY A 21 14.71 -15.93 -32.09
N LEU A 22 16.00 -15.77 -32.42
CA LEU A 22 16.67 -16.77 -33.27
C LEU A 22 17.20 -18.01 -32.50
N PHE A 23 17.40 -17.90 -31.18
CA PHE A 23 17.99 -19.00 -30.37
C PHE A 23 17.23 -19.34 -29.07
N THR A 24 16.08 -18.73 -28.79
CA THR A 24 15.30 -18.97 -27.56
C THR A 24 14.08 -19.88 -27.74
N GLY A 25 13.82 -20.41 -28.94
CA GLY A 25 12.60 -21.20 -29.20
C GLY A 25 11.30 -20.37 -29.24
N ASP A 26 11.41 -19.04 -29.15
CA ASP A 26 10.28 -18.10 -29.24
C ASP A 26 9.99 -17.64 -30.68
N THR A 27 10.64 -18.22 -31.70
CA THR A 27 10.38 -17.92 -33.12
C THR A 27 8.91 -18.12 -33.49
N TYR A 28 8.23 -19.06 -32.82
CA TYR A 28 6.79 -19.33 -32.99
C TYR A 28 5.90 -18.63 -31.95
N PHE A 29 6.49 -17.84 -31.05
CA PHE A 29 5.82 -17.14 -29.94
C PHE A 29 6.38 -15.71 -29.79
N PRO A 30 6.19 -14.85 -30.81
CA PRO A 30 6.85 -13.54 -30.90
C PRO A 30 6.44 -12.56 -29.79
N ASP A 31 5.30 -12.79 -29.16
CA ASP A 31 4.74 -11.98 -28.09
C ASP A 31 5.28 -12.36 -26.68
N ASN A 32 6.07 -13.42 -26.55
CA ASN A 32 6.64 -13.82 -25.26
C ASN A 32 7.50 -12.72 -24.60
N PRO A 33 8.32 -11.94 -25.32
CA PRO A 33 9.06 -10.81 -24.75
C PRO A 33 8.16 -9.73 -24.16
N VAL A 34 7.05 -9.36 -24.83
CA VAL A 34 6.13 -8.33 -24.32
C VAL A 34 5.31 -8.84 -23.13
N ARG A 35 4.93 -10.13 -23.13
CA ARG A 35 4.32 -10.78 -21.96
C ARG A 35 5.26 -10.80 -20.75
N GLU A 36 6.54 -11.12 -20.97
CA GLU A 36 7.55 -11.14 -19.90
C GLU A 36 7.78 -9.74 -19.33
N ALA A 37 7.86 -8.72 -20.19
CA ALA A 37 7.90 -7.32 -19.76
C ALA A 37 6.66 -6.96 -18.92
N ARG A 38 5.45 -7.29 -19.38
CA ARG A 38 4.21 -7.02 -18.63
C ARG A 38 4.17 -7.74 -17.28
N ALA A 39 4.52 -9.02 -17.24
CA ALA A 39 4.57 -9.78 -15.99
C ALA A 39 5.58 -9.18 -15.00
N HIS A 40 6.72 -8.66 -15.51
CA HIS A 40 7.71 -7.97 -14.69
C HIS A 40 7.20 -6.61 -14.18
N GLU A 41 6.54 -5.81 -15.03
CA GLU A 41 5.90 -4.56 -14.64
C GLU A 41 4.89 -4.77 -13.50
N ILE A 42 4.03 -5.79 -13.62
CA ILE A 42 3.06 -6.10 -12.56
C ILE A 42 3.76 -6.55 -11.27
N ALA A 43 4.85 -7.33 -11.36
CA ALA A 43 5.65 -7.70 -10.19
C ALA A 43 6.25 -6.46 -9.50
N VAL A 44 6.80 -5.51 -10.26
CA VAL A 44 7.36 -4.25 -9.75
C VAL A 44 6.27 -3.37 -9.12
N ASP A 45 5.07 -3.31 -9.72
CA ASP A 45 3.95 -2.57 -9.14
C ASP A 45 3.50 -3.21 -7.81
N CYS A 46 3.34 -4.54 -7.76
CA CYS A 46 3.05 -5.27 -6.53
C CYS A 46 4.13 -5.01 -5.47
N GLN A 47 5.42 -5.02 -5.84
CA GLN A 47 6.52 -4.67 -4.96
C GLN A 47 6.38 -3.27 -4.37
N THR A 48 6.09 -2.30 -5.24
CA THR A 48 5.99 -0.88 -4.90
C THR A 48 4.85 -0.66 -3.91
N TYR A 49 3.66 -1.19 -4.19
CA TYR A 49 2.52 -1.04 -3.31
C TYR A 49 2.65 -1.84 -2.01
N ALA A 50 3.25 -3.03 -2.02
CA ALA A 50 3.53 -3.79 -0.79
C ALA A 50 4.52 -3.04 0.12
N SER A 51 5.58 -2.46 -0.45
CA SER A 51 6.53 -1.64 0.29
C SER A 51 5.91 -0.32 0.79
N LYS A 52 5.08 0.34 -0.04
CA LYS A 52 4.33 1.54 0.37
C LYS A 52 3.40 1.23 1.54
N ASN A 53 2.69 0.10 1.51
CA ASN A 53 1.87 -0.39 2.61
C ASN A 53 2.72 -0.61 3.89
N ALA A 54 3.88 -1.26 3.79
CA ALA A 54 4.76 -1.45 4.94
C ALA A 54 5.22 -0.13 5.60
N LEU A 55 5.41 0.94 4.81
CA LEU A 55 5.75 2.26 5.33
C LEU A 55 4.54 2.98 5.93
N LEU A 56 3.38 2.91 5.27
CA LEU A 56 2.16 3.62 5.69
C LEU A 56 1.68 3.21 7.07
N ILE A 57 1.78 1.94 7.47
CA ILE A 57 1.38 1.55 8.83
C ILE A 57 2.25 2.20 9.90
N LYS A 58 3.55 2.44 9.60
CA LYS A 58 4.44 3.17 10.51
C LYS A 58 4.08 4.65 10.59
N GLU A 59 3.74 5.26 9.46
CA GLU A 59 3.24 6.63 9.46
C GLU A 59 1.93 6.75 10.25
N ILE A 60 0.98 5.86 10.03
CA ILE A 60 -0.29 5.83 10.76
C ILE A 60 -0.01 5.69 12.26
N GLN A 61 0.85 4.74 12.66
CA GLN A 61 1.24 4.57 14.06
C GLN A 61 1.82 5.85 14.66
N ASN A 62 2.76 6.50 13.97
CA ASN A 62 3.40 7.73 14.44
C ASN A 62 2.39 8.89 14.55
N ASN A 63 1.54 9.07 13.55
CA ASN A 63 0.53 10.14 13.55
C ASN A 63 -0.50 9.94 14.66
N VAL A 64 -0.90 8.68 14.95
CA VAL A 64 -1.80 8.35 16.07
C VAL A 64 -1.13 8.63 17.42
N VAL A 65 0.16 8.30 17.57
CA VAL A 65 0.91 8.62 18.80
C VAL A 65 1.01 10.13 19.02
N GLU A 66 1.29 10.90 17.96
CA GLU A 66 1.31 12.36 18.01
C GLU A 66 -0.05 12.93 18.41
N LEU A 67 -1.13 12.41 17.81
CA LEU A 67 -2.50 12.80 18.12
C LEU A 67 -2.88 12.49 19.57
N ASN A 68 -2.50 11.31 20.06
CA ASN A 68 -2.69 10.94 21.46
C ASN A 68 -2.01 11.93 22.40
N ASN A 69 -0.80 12.39 22.07
CA ASN A 69 -0.08 13.36 22.89
C ASN A 69 -0.79 14.72 22.86
N HIS A 70 -1.22 15.20 21.68
CA HIS A 70 -1.97 16.44 21.56
C HIS A 70 -3.29 16.43 22.34
N LEU A 71 -4.03 15.32 22.28
CA LEU A 71 -5.26 15.14 23.04
C LEU A 71 -4.97 15.05 24.55
N LYS A 72 -3.98 14.27 24.99
CA LYS A 72 -3.61 14.21 26.42
C LYS A 72 -3.28 15.61 26.97
N GLU A 73 -2.50 16.41 26.24
CA GLU A 73 -2.20 17.78 26.64
C GLU A 73 -3.42 18.70 26.72
N LEU A 74 -4.37 18.55 25.80
CA LEU A 74 -5.62 19.32 25.81
C LEU A 74 -6.45 19.01 27.05
N TYR A 75 -6.66 17.73 27.34
CA TYR A 75 -7.55 17.29 28.42
C TYR A 75 -6.89 17.38 29.80
N GLN A 76 -5.57 17.25 29.92
CA GLN A 76 -4.85 17.48 31.19
C GLN A 76 -5.01 18.91 31.71
N LYS A 77 -5.28 19.89 30.83
CA LYS A 77 -5.52 21.28 31.22
C LYS A 77 -6.93 21.56 31.74
N GLU A 78 -7.90 20.68 31.52
CA GLU A 78 -9.34 20.94 31.74
C GLU A 78 -9.98 20.19 32.92
N ILE A 79 -9.20 19.44 33.73
CA ILE A 79 -9.62 18.74 34.97
C ILE A 79 -10.47 17.46 34.73
N ASN A 80 -10.01 16.37 35.38
CA ASN A 80 -10.54 15.00 35.49
C ASN A 80 -10.35 14.03 34.31
N ASP A 81 -9.41 13.12 34.55
CA ASP A 81 -8.76 12.10 33.70
C ASP A 81 -9.63 11.01 33.05
N GLU A 82 -10.97 11.12 33.06
CA GLU A 82 -11.85 9.99 32.65
C GLU A 82 -12.56 10.16 31.29
N LYS A 83 -12.44 11.30 30.61
CA LYS A 83 -13.20 11.55 29.37
C LYS A 83 -12.59 10.93 28.11
N ILE A 84 -11.26 10.79 28.02
CA ILE A 84 -10.67 10.15 26.83
C ILE A 84 -10.62 8.64 27.04
N LYS A 85 -11.50 7.94 26.34
CA LYS A 85 -11.36 6.50 26.15
C LYS A 85 -10.38 6.28 25.01
N PHE A 86 -9.36 5.49 25.29
CA PHE A 86 -8.46 4.95 24.29
C PHE A 86 -8.83 3.49 24.06
N GLU A 87 -9.00 3.13 22.80
CA GLU A 87 -9.18 1.75 22.38
C GLU A 87 -7.83 1.16 21.97
N LYS A 88 -7.56 -0.06 22.43
CA LYS A 88 -6.37 -0.78 22.00
C LYS A 88 -6.64 -1.41 20.64
N PHE A 89 -5.92 -0.95 19.64
CA PHE A 89 -5.81 -1.65 18.38
C PHE A 89 -4.66 -2.66 18.48
N SER A 90 -4.98 -3.93 18.23
CA SER A 90 -4.01 -5.01 18.21
C SER A 90 -4.15 -5.77 16.91
N PHE A 91 -3.06 -5.84 16.15
CA PHE A 91 -2.92 -6.69 14.98
C PHE A 91 -1.60 -7.45 15.10
N ASP A 92 -1.69 -8.72 15.49
CA ASP A 92 -0.52 -9.56 15.80
C ASP A 92 0.45 -8.84 16.76
N THR A 93 1.70 -8.58 16.38
CA THR A 93 2.67 -7.86 17.23
C THR A 93 2.55 -6.33 17.17
N LEU A 94 1.70 -5.78 16.29
CA LEU A 94 1.44 -4.34 16.21
C LEU A 94 0.36 -3.96 17.21
N ASN A 95 0.74 -3.15 18.19
CA ASN A 95 -0.16 -2.65 19.23
C ASN A 95 -0.04 -1.14 19.30
N PHE A 96 -1.17 -0.43 19.19
CA PHE A 96 -1.23 1.01 19.44
C PHE A 96 -2.60 1.41 19.99
N GLU A 97 -2.60 2.48 20.79
CA GLU A 97 -3.81 3.04 21.39
C GLU A 97 -4.38 4.10 20.46
N ILE A 98 -5.69 4.04 20.21
CA ILE A 98 -6.41 4.98 19.36
C ILE A 98 -7.43 5.71 20.24
N PRO A 99 -7.59 7.05 20.13
CA PRO A 99 -8.71 7.75 20.76
C PRO A 99 -10.04 7.20 20.24
N THR A 100 -11.01 6.89 21.11
CA THR A 100 -12.32 6.36 20.70
C THR A 100 -13.02 7.23 19.64
N MET A 101 -12.78 8.55 19.65
CA MET A 101 -13.30 9.46 18.61
C MET A 101 -12.79 9.13 17.19
N LEU A 102 -11.58 8.57 17.06
CA LEU A 102 -11.00 8.16 15.78
C LEU A 102 -11.30 6.71 15.41
N ALA A 103 -11.84 5.91 16.34
CA ALA A 103 -12.15 4.51 16.09
C ALA A 103 -12.93 4.33 14.78
N PRO A 104 -13.96 5.14 14.44
CA PRO A 104 -14.69 5.00 13.18
C PRO A 104 -13.83 5.10 11.92
N ILE A 105 -12.76 5.93 11.93
CA ILE A 105 -11.85 6.07 10.79
C ILE A 105 -11.03 4.80 10.57
N ILE A 106 -10.79 4.02 11.63
CA ILE A 106 -9.91 2.84 11.61
C ILE A 106 -10.70 1.52 11.59
N THR A 107 -11.91 1.49 12.15
CA THR A 107 -12.70 0.26 12.32
C THR A 107 -13.74 0.02 11.23
N ALA A 108 -13.97 0.98 10.33
CA ALA A 108 -14.82 0.77 9.16
C ALA A 108 -14.31 -0.44 8.34
N ASN A 109 -15.21 -1.34 7.88
CA ASN A 109 -14.83 -2.62 7.26
C ASN A 109 -13.84 -2.49 6.08
N ILE A 110 -14.02 -1.49 5.21
CA ILE A 110 -13.12 -1.23 4.07
C ILE A 110 -11.72 -0.81 4.56
N VAL A 111 -11.68 -0.09 5.69
CA VAL A 111 -10.45 0.36 6.31
C VAL A 111 -9.75 -0.78 7.04
N SER A 112 -10.48 -1.63 7.75
CA SER A 112 -9.89 -2.75 8.50
C SER A 112 -9.20 -3.77 7.58
N GLU A 113 -9.78 -4.06 6.41
CA GLU A 113 -9.13 -4.88 5.37
C GLU A 113 -7.83 -4.22 4.86
N SER A 114 -7.87 -2.92 4.58
CA SER A 114 -6.72 -2.17 4.07
C SER A 114 -5.59 -2.09 5.10
N ILE A 115 -5.93 -1.84 6.37
CA ILE A 115 -4.98 -1.81 7.49
C ILE A 115 -4.38 -3.21 7.70
N THR A 116 -5.16 -4.27 7.52
CA THR A 116 -4.65 -5.66 7.58
C THR A 116 -3.58 -5.91 6.51
N VAL A 117 -3.80 -5.48 5.26
CA VAL A 117 -2.77 -5.55 4.20
C VAL A 117 -1.54 -4.72 4.56
N CYS A 118 -1.73 -3.52 5.11
CA CYS A 118 -0.68 -2.62 5.60
C CYS A 118 0.21 -3.29 6.66
N ALA A 119 -0.44 -3.84 7.69
CA ALA A 119 0.18 -4.47 8.84
C ALA A 119 0.91 -5.75 8.45
N THR A 120 0.27 -6.63 7.67
CA THR A 120 0.90 -7.85 7.13
C THR A 120 2.12 -7.50 6.28
N SER A 121 2.04 -6.48 5.42
CA SER A 121 3.18 -6.01 4.63
C SER A 121 4.35 -5.59 5.53
N TYR A 122 4.08 -4.80 6.57
CA TYR A 122 5.12 -4.41 7.52
C TYR A 122 5.73 -5.60 8.28
N LEU A 123 4.92 -6.54 8.74
CA LEU A 123 5.40 -7.72 9.45
C LEU A 123 6.24 -8.62 8.55
N VAL A 124 5.87 -8.78 7.27
CA VAL A 124 6.69 -9.48 6.26
C VAL A 124 8.00 -8.74 6.04
N SER A 125 7.95 -7.43 5.86
CA SER A 125 9.14 -6.61 5.60
C SER A 125 10.15 -6.70 6.75
N THR A 126 9.68 -6.80 7.99
CA THR A 126 10.52 -6.92 9.19
C THR A 126 10.92 -8.36 9.53
N GLY A 127 10.47 -9.34 8.74
CA GLY A 127 10.76 -10.76 8.97
C GLY A 127 10.04 -11.35 10.18
N LYS A 128 9.03 -10.67 10.73
CA LYS A 128 8.24 -11.17 11.87
C LYS A 128 7.25 -12.26 11.48
N ILE A 129 6.73 -12.19 10.26
CA ILE A 129 5.89 -13.24 9.66
C ILE A 129 6.46 -13.66 8.30
N GLY A 130 6.12 -14.87 7.87
CA GLY A 130 6.54 -15.38 6.56
C GLY A 130 5.82 -14.71 5.40
N ALA A 131 6.48 -14.63 4.24
CA ALA A 131 5.92 -14.08 3.01
C ALA A 131 4.58 -14.73 2.58
N ALA A 132 4.36 -16.00 2.93
CA ALA A 132 3.14 -16.73 2.63
C ALA A 132 1.87 -16.03 3.15
N ALA A 133 1.95 -15.34 4.29
CA ALA A 133 0.81 -14.60 4.84
C ALA A 133 0.36 -13.45 3.92
N LEU A 134 1.31 -12.75 3.29
CA LEU A 134 0.99 -11.69 2.33
C LEU A 134 0.50 -12.30 1.01
N VAL A 135 1.13 -13.38 0.55
CA VAL A 135 0.71 -14.10 -0.68
C VAL A 135 -0.75 -14.54 -0.57
N GLU A 136 -1.15 -15.15 0.53
CA GLU A 136 -2.53 -15.61 0.75
C GLU A 136 -3.51 -14.42 0.83
N LEU A 137 -3.12 -13.37 1.56
CA LEU A 137 -3.98 -12.21 1.79
C LEU A 137 -4.29 -11.44 0.49
N VAL A 138 -3.28 -11.20 -0.34
CA VAL A 138 -3.44 -10.43 -1.60
C VAL A 138 -3.59 -11.33 -2.83
N GLY A 139 -3.48 -12.65 -2.67
CA GLY A 139 -3.64 -13.64 -3.72
C GLY A 139 -2.51 -13.62 -4.76
N LEU A 140 -1.26 -13.37 -4.36
CA LEU A 140 -0.13 -13.31 -5.31
C LEU A 140 0.07 -14.66 -6.01
N PRO A 141 0.28 -14.70 -7.33
CA PRO A 141 0.50 -15.96 -8.03
C PRO A 141 1.79 -16.64 -7.57
N ALA A 142 1.83 -17.98 -7.64
CA ALA A 142 3.01 -18.77 -7.28
C ALA A 142 4.25 -18.47 -8.14
N SER A 143 4.07 -17.82 -9.28
CA SER A 143 5.15 -17.32 -10.14
C SER A 143 5.82 -16.06 -9.60
N PHE A 144 5.29 -15.44 -8.55
CA PHE A 144 5.92 -14.31 -7.86
C PHE A 144 6.56 -14.79 -6.57
N GLU A 145 7.87 -14.55 -6.43
CA GLU A 145 8.60 -14.79 -5.21
C GLU A 145 8.70 -13.50 -4.41
N ILE A 146 8.48 -13.59 -3.10
CA ILE A 146 8.62 -12.47 -2.19
C ILE A 146 9.92 -12.64 -1.40
N ALA A 147 10.75 -11.60 -1.41
CA ALA A 147 11.91 -11.49 -0.55
C ALA A 147 11.73 -10.30 0.41
N SER A 148 12.08 -10.47 1.68
CA SER A 148 12.19 -9.34 2.61
C SER A 148 13.63 -8.84 2.61
N MET A 149 13.81 -7.53 2.45
CA MET A 149 15.11 -6.88 2.51
C MET A 149 15.10 -5.84 3.63
N ALA A 150 15.95 -6.05 4.64
CA ALA A 150 16.26 -5.03 5.63
C ALA A 150 17.28 -4.06 5.02
N ALA A 151 16.82 -2.95 4.44
CA ALA A 151 17.69 -1.88 3.98
C ALA A 151 17.91 -0.85 5.12
N SER A 152 19.04 -0.15 5.10
CA SER A 152 19.41 0.86 6.12
C SER A 152 18.43 2.04 6.25
N GLY A 153 17.49 2.20 5.30
CA GLY A 153 16.43 3.21 5.33
C GLY A 153 15.03 2.69 5.68
N GLY A 154 14.88 1.39 5.93
CA GLY A 154 13.58 0.77 6.22
C GLY A 154 13.44 -0.64 5.68
N ALA A 155 12.47 -1.37 6.24
CA ALA A 155 12.12 -2.71 5.80
C ALA A 155 11.36 -2.64 4.45
N THR A 156 11.85 -3.37 3.44
CA THR A 156 11.30 -3.36 2.06
C THR A 156 10.88 -4.78 1.66
N ILE A 157 9.83 -4.86 0.83
CA ILE A 157 9.37 -6.12 0.24
C ILE A 157 9.83 -6.11 -1.22
N GLY A 158 10.57 -7.13 -1.63
CA GLY A 158 10.88 -7.44 -3.03
C GLY A 158 9.85 -8.42 -3.59
N VAL A 159 9.37 -8.20 -4.81
CA VAL A 159 8.50 -9.13 -5.53
C VAL A 159 9.11 -9.37 -6.90
N VAL A 160 9.49 -10.61 -7.19
CA VAL A 160 10.20 -10.96 -8.43
C VAL A 160 9.46 -12.04 -9.20
N LEU A 161 9.49 -11.94 -10.53
CA LEU A 161 8.95 -12.94 -11.42
C LEU A 161 9.89 -14.17 -11.45
N ALA A 162 9.42 -15.28 -10.88
CA ALA A 162 10.12 -16.56 -10.83
C ALA A 162 9.59 -17.54 -11.88
N ILE A 163 9.67 -17.13 -13.15
CA ILE A 163 9.49 -18.07 -14.27
C ILE A 163 10.90 -18.53 -14.65
N GLY A 164 11.28 -19.73 -14.21
CA GLY A 164 12.58 -20.34 -14.51
C GLY A 164 12.84 -20.53 -16.01
N SER A 165 13.94 -21.18 -16.40
CA SER A 165 14.33 -21.39 -17.81
C SER A 165 13.34 -22.27 -18.59
N VAL A 166 12.21 -21.70 -19.01
CA VAL A 166 11.20 -22.31 -19.87
C VAL A 166 11.09 -21.50 -21.16
N VAL A 167 10.79 -22.17 -22.28
CA VAL A 167 10.74 -21.54 -23.61
C VAL A 167 9.48 -21.94 -24.37
N GLY A 168 9.13 -21.14 -25.38
CA GLY A 168 8.04 -21.44 -26.31
C GLY A 168 6.66 -21.47 -25.65
N LYS A 169 5.84 -22.48 -26.02
CA LYS A 169 4.43 -22.58 -25.57
C LYS A 169 4.28 -22.60 -24.05
N ILE A 170 5.15 -23.32 -23.35
CA ILE A 170 5.08 -23.45 -21.88
C ILE A 170 5.37 -22.10 -21.21
N LYS A 171 6.31 -21.31 -21.76
CA LYS A 171 6.60 -19.95 -21.29
C LYS A 171 5.39 -19.05 -21.50
N ARG A 172 4.80 -19.08 -22.71
CA ARG A 172 3.58 -18.33 -23.04
C ARG A 172 2.46 -18.61 -22.05
N ASP A 173 2.09 -19.88 -21.87
CA ASP A 173 0.95 -20.28 -21.06
C ASP A 173 1.15 -19.89 -19.58
N LYS A 174 2.40 -19.99 -19.08
CA LYS A 174 2.75 -19.51 -17.73
C LYS A 174 2.64 -17.99 -17.62
N LEU A 175 3.19 -17.24 -18.58
CA LEU A 175 3.14 -15.78 -18.58
C LEU A 175 1.70 -15.26 -18.65
N GLN A 176 0.89 -15.81 -19.56
CA GLN A 176 -0.55 -15.51 -19.68
C GLN A 176 -1.26 -15.67 -18.33
N LYS A 177 -1.07 -16.84 -17.72
CA LYS A 177 -1.66 -17.13 -16.42
C LYS A 177 -1.15 -16.16 -15.34
N THR A 178 0.15 -15.90 -15.29
CA THR A 178 0.73 -14.97 -14.31
C THR A 178 0.16 -13.56 -14.45
N ILE A 179 0.08 -13.02 -15.67
CA ILE A 179 -0.47 -11.68 -15.94
C ILE A 179 -1.93 -11.62 -15.50
N HIS A 180 -2.73 -12.61 -15.90
CA HIS A 180 -4.14 -12.68 -15.55
C HIS A 180 -4.36 -12.77 -14.04
N ASP A 181 -3.68 -13.70 -13.37
CA ASP A 181 -3.85 -13.96 -11.93
C ASP A 181 -3.28 -12.80 -11.07
N SER A 182 -2.20 -12.15 -11.51
CA SER A 182 -1.55 -11.07 -10.73
C SER A 182 -2.27 -9.72 -10.79
N TYR A 183 -3.16 -9.51 -11.77
CA TYR A 183 -3.92 -8.26 -11.90
C TYR A 183 -4.75 -7.95 -10.65
N GLN A 184 -5.43 -8.97 -10.09
CA GLN A 184 -6.20 -8.80 -8.86
C GLN A 184 -5.32 -8.48 -7.66
N SER A 185 -4.13 -9.10 -7.55
CA SER A 185 -3.18 -8.81 -6.47
C SER A 185 -2.66 -7.37 -6.53
N ARG A 186 -2.31 -6.90 -7.74
CA ARG A 186 -1.91 -5.52 -8.01
C ARG A 186 -2.99 -4.55 -7.53
N TYR A 187 -4.24 -4.81 -7.90
CA TYR A 187 -5.37 -3.99 -7.47
C TYR A 187 -5.55 -3.98 -5.95
N LYS A 188 -5.54 -5.14 -5.28
CA LYS A 188 -5.70 -5.23 -3.82
C LYS A 188 -4.61 -4.45 -3.07
N LEU A 189 -3.36 -4.58 -3.50
CA LEU A 189 -2.22 -3.86 -2.91
C LEU A 189 -2.33 -2.35 -3.11
N ALA A 190 -2.67 -1.91 -4.33
CA ALA A 190 -2.85 -0.49 -4.66
C ALA A 190 -4.02 0.12 -3.87
N LYS A 191 -5.16 -0.56 -3.84
CA LYS A 191 -6.35 -0.13 -3.10
C LYS A 191 -6.04 0.05 -1.61
N ALA A 192 -5.38 -0.94 -1.00
CA ALA A 192 -4.96 -0.83 0.40
C ALA A 192 -4.03 0.37 0.61
N ALA A 193 -3.04 0.57 -0.27
CA ALA A 193 -2.11 1.69 -0.15
C ALA A 193 -2.80 3.06 -0.25
N ASN A 194 -3.80 3.20 -1.12
CA ASN A 194 -4.56 4.44 -1.29
C ASN A 194 -5.47 4.76 -0.10
N ILE A 195 -6.15 3.74 0.43
CA ILE A 195 -6.99 3.88 1.62
C ILE A 195 -6.11 4.22 2.84
N ASN A 196 -5.01 3.49 3.05
CA ASN A 196 -4.08 3.73 4.15
C ASN A 196 -3.40 5.10 4.04
N TYR A 197 -3.07 5.56 2.83
CA TYR A 197 -2.58 6.92 2.63
C TYR A 197 -3.62 7.96 3.03
N SER A 198 -4.88 7.77 2.61
CA SER A 198 -5.99 8.67 2.97
C SER A 198 -6.20 8.72 4.49
N ILE A 199 -6.11 7.59 5.19
CA ILE A 199 -6.16 7.54 6.65
C ILE A 199 -5.01 8.32 7.28
N SER A 200 -3.78 8.10 6.81
CA SER A 200 -2.59 8.84 7.27
C SER A 200 -2.77 10.35 7.11
N GLN A 201 -3.27 10.80 5.95
CA GLN A 201 -3.54 12.23 5.71
C GLN A 201 -4.67 12.77 6.58
N SER A 202 -5.75 12.02 6.76
CA SER A 202 -6.86 12.42 7.63
C SER A 202 -6.41 12.65 9.07
N ILE A 203 -5.57 11.76 9.61
CA ILE A 203 -4.99 11.92 10.95
C ILE A 203 -4.07 13.14 11.00
N LYS A 204 -3.25 13.38 9.97
CA LYS A 204 -2.39 14.58 9.88
C LYS A 204 -3.19 15.87 9.86
N VAL A 205 -4.31 15.91 9.12
CA VAL A 205 -5.20 17.08 9.08
C VAL A 205 -5.81 17.33 10.46
N ILE A 206 -6.27 16.29 11.15
CA ILE A 206 -6.79 16.41 12.52
C ILE A 206 -5.71 16.92 13.48
N ASN A 207 -4.49 16.40 13.40
CA ASN A 207 -3.34 16.87 14.19
C ASN A 207 -3.06 18.36 13.95
N ALA A 208 -2.99 18.78 12.68
CA ALA A 208 -2.75 20.17 12.31
C ALA A 208 -3.85 21.10 12.84
N SER A 209 -5.12 20.73 12.67
CA SER A 209 -6.25 21.50 13.18
C SER A 209 -6.23 21.64 14.70
N ILE A 210 -5.85 20.57 15.43
CA ILE A 210 -5.69 20.65 16.89
C ILE A 210 -4.58 21.64 17.27
N SER A 211 -3.42 21.55 16.62
CA SER A 211 -2.30 22.45 16.89
C SER A 211 -2.67 23.91 16.61
N GLU A 212 -3.31 24.20 15.48
CA GLU A 212 -3.77 25.54 15.12
C GLU A 212 -4.77 26.09 16.15
N LEU A 213 -5.80 25.31 16.52
CA LEU A 213 -6.80 25.73 17.49
C LEU A 213 -6.22 25.96 18.90
N LYS A 214 -5.18 25.21 19.27
CA LYS A 214 -4.41 25.44 20.51
C LYS A 214 -3.65 26.76 20.48
N GLU A 215 -3.02 27.09 19.35
CA GLU A 215 -2.25 28.34 19.20
C GLU A 215 -3.16 29.58 19.35
N ILE A 216 -4.37 29.53 18.78
CA ILE A 216 -5.35 30.61 18.89
C ILE A 216 -6.20 30.57 20.17
N LYS A 217 -5.89 29.66 21.11
CA LYS A 217 -6.51 29.55 22.45
C LYS A 217 -8.05 29.43 22.42
N VAL A 218 -8.56 28.68 21.46
CA VAL A 218 -10.00 28.39 21.36
C VAL A 218 -10.47 27.57 22.58
N PRO A 219 -11.68 27.82 23.13
CA PRO A 219 -12.23 27.01 24.21
C PRO A 219 -12.28 25.53 23.84
N PHE A 220 -11.91 24.67 24.78
CA PHE A 220 -11.78 23.23 24.58
C PHE A 220 -13.04 22.59 23.96
N ALA A 221 -14.24 22.96 24.43
CA ALA A 221 -15.50 22.44 23.89
C ALA A 221 -15.68 22.72 22.38
N THR A 222 -15.19 23.86 21.90
CA THR A 222 -15.21 24.21 20.48
C THR A 222 -14.18 23.42 19.67
N ILE A 223 -13.05 23.06 20.28
CA ILE A 223 -12.06 22.17 19.67
C ILE A 223 -12.64 20.75 19.51
N GLU A 224 -13.29 20.21 20.55
CA GLU A 224 -13.97 18.91 20.49
C GLU A 224 -15.02 18.85 19.38
N GLU A 225 -15.91 19.84 19.31
CA GLU A 225 -16.94 19.92 18.27
C GLU A 225 -16.32 19.98 16.86
N HIS A 226 -15.27 20.79 16.69
CA HIS A 226 -14.55 20.90 15.43
C HIS A 226 -13.90 19.58 15.01
N ILE A 227 -13.25 18.87 15.95
CA ILE A 227 -12.64 17.56 15.68
C ILE A 227 -13.71 16.54 15.26
N SER A 228 -14.85 16.47 15.96
CA SER A 228 -15.92 15.54 15.62
C SER A 228 -16.45 15.75 14.20
N VAL A 229 -16.72 17.01 13.81
CA VAL A 229 -17.16 17.35 12.45
C VAL A 229 -16.08 16.99 11.42
N LEU A 230 -14.82 17.26 11.75
CA LEU A 230 -13.70 16.95 10.87
C LEU A 230 -13.53 15.44 10.67
N ILE A 231 -13.68 14.63 11.71
CA ILE A 231 -13.64 13.16 11.66
C ILE A 231 -14.71 12.62 10.73
N GLU A 232 -15.96 13.07 10.88
CA GLU A 232 -17.07 12.66 9.99
C GLU A 232 -16.80 13.02 8.53
N LYS A 233 -16.31 14.24 8.28
CA LYS A 233 -15.92 14.69 6.94
C LYS A 233 -14.82 13.79 6.35
N GLN A 234 -13.79 13.45 7.12
CA GLN A 234 -12.72 12.60 6.64
C GLN A 234 -13.18 11.15 6.40
N LEU A 235 -14.09 10.63 7.23
CA LEU A 235 -14.67 9.30 7.03
C LEU A 235 -15.44 9.24 5.69
N ASN A 236 -16.25 10.25 5.39
CA ASN A 236 -16.99 10.34 4.13
C ASN A 236 -16.04 10.42 2.94
N ASN A 237 -15.00 11.26 3.03
CA ASN A 237 -13.97 11.36 1.98
C ASN A 237 -13.26 10.02 1.71
N ILE A 238 -12.93 9.26 2.76
CA ILE A 238 -12.29 7.94 2.62
C ILE A 238 -13.24 6.98 1.90
N ASN A 239 -14.51 6.94 2.30
CA ASN A 239 -15.51 6.06 1.70
C ASN A 239 -15.73 6.38 0.21
N GLU A 240 -15.91 7.65 -0.14
CA GLU A 240 -16.17 8.12 -1.51
C GLU A 240 -14.96 7.85 -2.44
N ASN A 241 -13.74 8.06 -1.96
CA ASN A 241 -12.54 7.86 -2.77
C ASN A 241 -12.09 6.40 -2.90
N SER A 242 -12.65 5.47 -2.10
CA SER A 242 -12.13 4.09 -1.97
C SER A 242 -12.52 3.09 -3.08
N GLN A 243 -13.57 3.34 -3.88
CA GLN A 243 -14.14 2.32 -4.78
C GLN A 243 -13.87 2.50 -6.28
N SER A 244 -13.72 3.73 -6.79
CA SER A 244 -13.60 3.98 -8.24
C SER A 244 -12.25 4.55 -8.69
N SER A 245 -11.44 5.08 -7.76
CA SER A 245 -10.19 5.79 -8.08
C SER A 245 -9.01 4.87 -8.44
N THR A 246 -8.91 3.70 -7.81
CA THR A 246 -7.71 2.86 -7.91
C THR A 246 -7.59 2.18 -9.28
N ILE A 247 -8.70 1.73 -9.87
CA ILE A 247 -8.67 1.15 -11.23
C ILE A 247 -8.22 2.21 -12.24
N VAL A 248 -8.76 3.43 -12.13
CA VAL A 248 -8.40 4.54 -13.01
C VAL A 248 -6.93 4.93 -12.83
N GLU A 249 -6.40 4.93 -11.60
CA GLU A 249 -4.97 5.14 -11.35
C GLU A 249 -4.10 4.10 -12.06
N LEU A 250 -4.42 2.81 -11.90
CA LEU A 250 -3.66 1.72 -12.51
C LEU A 250 -3.73 1.77 -14.05
N GLN A 251 -4.91 2.08 -14.60
CA GLN A 251 -5.07 2.27 -16.05
C GLN A 251 -4.26 3.46 -16.56
N ASN A 252 -4.28 4.60 -15.85
CA ASN A 252 -3.47 5.75 -16.21
C ASN A 252 -1.98 5.43 -16.13
N LEU A 253 -1.56 4.64 -15.14
CA LEU A 253 -0.18 4.18 -15.01
C LEU A 253 0.25 3.34 -16.21
N ASP A 254 -0.61 2.42 -16.64
CA ASP A 254 -0.36 1.55 -17.81
C ASP A 254 -0.32 2.36 -19.12
N VAL A 255 -1.24 3.31 -19.30
CA VAL A 255 -1.27 4.22 -20.46
C VAL A 255 -0.01 5.09 -20.50
N ASN A 256 0.41 5.65 -19.37
CA ASN A 256 1.59 6.51 -19.30
C ASN A 256 2.90 5.77 -19.59
N ARG A 257 2.97 4.48 -19.27
CA ARG A 257 4.13 3.62 -19.57
C ARG A 257 4.11 3.04 -20.98
N GLY A 258 2.96 3.08 -21.66
CA GLY A 258 2.75 2.34 -22.91
C GLY A 258 2.77 0.83 -22.68
N SER A 259 2.30 0.38 -21.52
CA SER A 259 2.28 -1.02 -21.13
C SER A 259 1.41 -1.84 -22.08
N TRP A 260 1.83 -3.09 -22.33
CA TRP A 260 1.03 -4.05 -23.06
C TRP A 260 0.04 -4.73 -22.12
N THR A 261 -1.26 -4.54 -22.30
CA THR A 261 -2.31 -4.95 -21.34
C THR A 261 -3.34 -5.94 -21.92
N ASP A 262 -3.09 -6.52 -23.09
CA ASP A 262 -4.09 -7.31 -23.84
C ASP A 262 -4.55 -8.58 -23.10
N GLU A 263 -3.77 -9.05 -22.12
CA GLU A 263 -4.02 -10.27 -21.35
C GLU A 263 -4.25 -10.01 -19.86
N ASP A 264 -4.38 -8.74 -19.47
CA ASP A 264 -4.72 -8.39 -18.10
C ASP A 264 -6.08 -9.00 -17.69
N GLY A 265 -6.17 -9.39 -16.42
CA GLY A 265 -7.42 -9.86 -15.85
C GLY A 265 -8.45 -8.75 -15.64
N SER A 266 -9.62 -9.12 -15.12
CA SER A 266 -10.63 -8.18 -14.61
C SER A 266 -10.65 -8.19 -13.09
N VAL A 267 -10.99 -7.04 -12.48
CA VAL A 267 -11.24 -6.90 -11.03
C VAL A 267 -12.72 -7.04 -10.74
#